data_AF-A0A7J7L9R8-F1
#
_entry.id   AF-A0A7J7L9R8-F1
#
_cell.length_a   1.000
_cell.length_b   1.000
_cell.length_c   1.000
_cell.angle_alpha   90.00
_cell.angle_beta   90.00
_cell.angle_gamma   90.00
#
_symmetry.space_group_name_H-M   'P 1'
#
loop_
_entity.id
_entity.type
_entity.pdbx_description
1 polymer ?
#
loop_
_entity_poly.entity_id
_entity_poly.type
_entity_poly.pdbx_seq_one_letter_code
_entity_poly.pdbx_strand_id
1 'polypeptide(L)'
;MVSTRDRLKQTKEKLVSPLTIHRKPNSKNDDLEIDDSNERLTILETTVSDLTSTAGELVKQLRLTNLAKASASVKRRDRSKKKKVMKVDGDGDIAEIDSDSSDAESFIYEAAINNCVELAIDRYGCVVLQRCLILADVEQRRLLVSEVIVNALNLSQDQYGNYVVQCVLELELPWAIVDMLNQLKGNYVYLSIQKYSSNVVEKCLKFSGEDCRSQIVHELLSDLQLDQILQDRYGNYVIQAALQHSKGAAHAALVKAIWLNVPVLETSPYGKKILSHNSLKE
;
A
#
# COMPACT_ATOMS: atom_id res chain seq x y z
N MET A 1 -8.57 -29.72 26.51
CA MET A 1 -8.34 -29.12 25.17
C MET A 1 -8.43 -27.61 25.33
N VAL A 2 -7.35 -26.88 25.03
CA VAL A 2 -7.31 -25.41 25.16
C VAL A 2 -8.16 -24.78 24.05
N SER A 3 -9.11 -23.92 24.42
CA SER A 3 -10.08 -23.31 23.50
C SER A 3 -9.37 -22.45 22.45
N THR A 4 -9.91 -22.38 21.23
CA THR A 4 -9.42 -21.51 20.14
C THR A 4 -9.28 -20.06 20.59
N ARG A 5 -10.12 -19.61 21.53
CA ARG A 5 -10.06 -18.29 22.17
C ARG A 5 -8.82 -18.13 23.06
N ASP A 6 -8.39 -19.18 23.75
CA ASP A 6 -7.22 -19.17 24.62
C ASP A 6 -5.93 -19.21 23.81
N ARG A 7 -5.91 -19.93 22.67
CA ARG A 7 -4.78 -19.89 21.73
C ARG A 7 -4.62 -18.51 21.11
N LEU A 8 -5.72 -17.87 20.71
CA LEU A 8 -5.70 -16.50 20.18
C LEU A 8 -5.23 -15.48 21.25
N LYS A 9 -5.62 -15.69 22.52
CA LYS A 9 -5.15 -14.88 23.65
C LYS A 9 -3.65 -15.07 23.89
N GLN A 10 -3.16 -16.30 23.82
CA GLN A 10 -1.76 -16.65 24.03
C GLN A 10 -0.86 -16.16 22.88
N THR A 11 -1.35 -16.18 21.64
CA THR A 11 -0.67 -15.57 20.48
C THR A 11 -0.70 -14.04 20.55
N LYS A 12 -1.81 -13.44 21.02
CA LYS A 12 -1.92 -12.00 21.27
C LYS A 12 -1.00 -11.54 22.42
N GLU A 13 -0.83 -12.34 23.47
CA GLU A 13 0.13 -12.07 24.57
C GLU A 13 1.58 -12.18 24.10
N LYS A 14 1.91 -13.10 23.18
CA LYS A 14 3.24 -13.18 22.53
C LYS A 14 3.50 -12.05 21.53
N LEU A 15 2.45 -11.46 20.96
CA LEU A 15 2.54 -10.27 20.09
C LEU A 15 2.57 -8.94 20.87
N VAL A 16 2.16 -8.94 22.16
CA VAL A 16 2.07 -7.76 23.05
C VAL A 16 3.15 -7.78 24.14
N SER A 17 3.91 -8.86 24.32
CA SER A 17 5.13 -8.83 25.14
C SER A 17 6.03 -7.70 24.62
N PRO A 18 6.48 -6.78 25.50
CA PRO A 18 7.12 -5.56 25.04
C PRO A 18 8.33 -5.91 24.19
N LEU A 19 8.33 -5.46 22.94
CA LEU A 19 9.59 -5.08 22.32
C LEU A 19 10.18 -4.04 23.28
N THR A 20 11.12 -4.48 24.14
CA THR A 20 11.92 -3.58 24.94
C THR A 20 12.76 -2.79 23.97
N ILE A 21 12.21 -1.68 23.49
CA ILE A 21 12.94 -0.63 22.82
C ILE A 21 13.80 -0.03 23.93
N HIS A 22 15.04 -0.51 24.05
CA HIS A 22 16.03 0.17 24.86
C HIS A 22 16.28 1.54 24.23
N ARG A 23 15.68 2.59 24.81
CA ARG A 23 16.25 3.94 24.70
C ARG A 23 17.61 3.89 25.37
N LYS A 24 18.69 4.01 24.60
CA LYS A 24 19.96 4.43 25.18
C LYS A 24 19.83 5.90 25.57
N PRO A 25 20.16 6.27 26.82
CA PRO A 25 20.32 7.66 27.21
C PRO A 25 21.61 8.18 26.56
N ASN A 26 21.52 9.35 25.92
CA ASN A 26 22.61 10.09 25.29
C ASN A 26 23.29 9.44 24.07
N SER A 27 22.84 9.82 22.88
CA SER A 27 23.69 9.93 21.69
C SER A 27 22.99 10.81 20.65
N LYS A 28 23.67 11.87 20.21
CA LYS A 28 23.23 12.77 19.13
C LYS A 28 23.69 12.12 17.81
N ASN A 29 22.78 11.96 16.86
CA ASN A 29 22.94 11.47 15.47
C ASN A 29 22.17 10.16 15.22
N ASP A 30 21.11 10.27 14.41
CA ASP A 30 20.30 9.17 13.87
C ASP A 30 20.97 8.62 12.59
N ASP A 31 22.14 7.99 12.72
CA ASP A 31 22.69 7.15 11.66
C ASP A 31 22.19 5.72 11.89
N LEU A 32 21.19 5.30 11.11
CA LEU A 32 20.80 3.91 10.97
C LEU A 32 21.84 3.20 10.09
N GLU A 33 22.95 2.78 10.69
CA GLU A 33 23.79 1.74 10.06
C GLU A 33 23.02 0.41 10.07
N ILE A 34 22.84 -0.15 8.88
CA ILE A 34 22.23 -1.47 8.67
C ILE A 34 23.32 -2.49 8.94
N ASP A 35 23.24 -3.13 10.11
CA ASP A 35 23.96 -4.37 10.39
C ASP A 35 22.98 -5.56 10.48
N ASP A 36 23.46 -6.67 9.94
CA ASP A 36 22.94 -8.02 9.78
C ASP A 36 21.70 -8.29 8.88
N SER A 37 21.98 -8.41 7.59
CA SER A 37 21.02 -8.76 6.53
C SER A 37 20.47 -10.21 6.62
N ASN A 38 21.09 -11.12 7.37
CA ASN A 38 20.66 -12.52 7.44
C ASN A 38 19.60 -12.78 8.51
N GLU A 39 19.67 -12.09 9.65
CA GLU A 39 18.67 -12.20 10.71
C GLU A 39 17.34 -11.53 10.28
N ARG A 40 17.43 -10.40 9.56
CA ARG A 40 16.25 -9.73 8.96
C ARG A 40 15.59 -10.55 7.86
N LEU A 41 16.35 -11.23 6.99
CA LEU A 41 15.79 -12.13 5.97
C LEU A 41 15.07 -13.31 6.63
N THR A 42 15.67 -13.93 7.64
CA THR A 42 15.09 -15.07 8.35
C THR A 42 13.81 -14.68 9.10
N ILE A 43 13.79 -13.50 9.73
CA ILE A 43 12.59 -12.95 10.37
C ILE A 43 11.53 -12.62 9.31
N LEU A 44 11.90 -12.04 8.16
CA LEU A 44 10.97 -11.77 7.05
C LEU A 44 10.40 -13.05 6.43
N GLU A 45 11.21 -14.08 6.20
CA GLU A 45 10.77 -15.38 5.67
C GLU A 45 9.85 -16.11 6.65
N THR A 46 10.18 -16.08 7.95
CA THR A 46 9.33 -16.65 9.00
C THR A 46 8.02 -15.87 9.12
N THR A 47 8.06 -14.54 9.05
CA THR A 47 6.87 -13.68 9.09
C THR A 47 6.01 -13.86 7.83
N VAL A 48 6.62 -14.07 6.66
CA VAL A 48 5.92 -14.38 5.41
C VAL A 48 5.27 -15.75 5.49
N SER A 49 5.95 -16.77 6.03
CA SER A 49 5.39 -18.11 6.28
C SER A 49 4.22 -18.08 7.28
N ASP A 50 4.34 -17.27 8.34
CA ASP A 50 3.27 -17.09 9.32
C ASP A 50 2.10 -16.25 8.77
N LEU A 51 2.36 -15.29 7.89
CA LEU A 51 1.33 -14.51 7.19
C LEU A 51 0.62 -15.31 6.11
N THR A 52 1.32 -16.19 5.38
CA THR A 52 0.67 -17.12 4.44
C THR A 52 -0.13 -18.19 5.17
N SER A 53 0.33 -18.63 6.35
CA SER A 53 -0.43 -19.51 7.25
C SER A 53 -1.68 -18.80 7.83
N THR A 54 -1.55 -17.54 8.24
CA THR A 54 -2.66 -16.72 8.77
C THR A 54 -3.64 -16.32 7.67
N ALA A 55 -3.15 -15.99 6.47
CA ALA A 55 -3.96 -15.81 5.27
C ALA A 55 -4.65 -17.12 4.87
N GLY A 56 -3.97 -18.26 5.00
CA GLY A 56 -4.56 -19.59 4.84
C GLY A 56 -5.69 -19.85 5.83
N GLU A 57 -5.54 -19.43 7.09
CA GLU A 57 -6.58 -19.54 8.11
C GLU A 57 -7.73 -18.53 7.89
N LEU A 58 -7.45 -17.32 7.40
CA LEU A 58 -8.47 -16.35 6.97
C LEU A 58 -9.25 -16.86 5.75
N VAL A 59 -8.57 -17.46 4.78
CA VAL A 59 -9.19 -18.17 3.64
C VAL A 59 -10.03 -19.34 4.14
N LYS A 60 -9.58 -20.10 5.15
CA LYS A 60 -10.34 -21.18 5.78
C LYS A 60 -11.57 -20.68 6.54
N GLN A 61 -11.45 -19.55 7.24
CA GLN A 61 -12.55 -18.85 7.94
C GLN A 61 -13.58 -18.28 6.94
N LEU A 62 -13.11 -17.70 5.82
CA LEU A 62 -13.94 -17.25 4.70
C LEU A 62 -14.63 -18.44 4.00
N ARG A 63 -13.94 -19.56 3.80
CA ARG A 63 -14.50 -20.80 3.25
C ARG A 63 -15.57 -21.37 4.17
N LEU A 64 -15.37 -21.37 5.49
CA LEU A 64 -16.37 -21.79 6.49
C LEU A 64 -17.59 -20.86 6.55
N THR A 65 -17.40 -19.55 6.47
CA THR A 65 -18.52 -18.59 6.46
C THR A 65 -19.30 -18.61 5.14
N ASN A 66 -18.65 -18.82 4.00
CA ASN A 66 -19.31 -18.95 2.71
C ASN A 66 -19.97 -20.32 2.52
N LEU A 67 -19.39 -21.43 3.02
CA LEU A 67 -20.06 -22.72 3.11
C LEU A 67 -21.31 -22.64 3.99
N ALA A 68 -21.28 -21.90 5.11
CA ALA A 68 -22.46 -21.68 5.95
C ALA A 68 -23.56 -20.87 5.23
N LYS A 69 -23.20 -19.84 4.45
CA LYS A 69 -24.14 -19.05 3.62
C LYS A 69 -24.69 -19.83 2.42
N ALA A 70 -23.87 -20.66 1.78
CA ALA A 70 -24.28 -21.56 0.70
C ALA A 70 -25.20 -22.67 1.21
N SER A 71 -24.90 -23.26 2.36
CA SER A 71 -25.75 -24.26 3.04
C SER A 71 -27.14 -23.69 3.39
N ALA A 72 -27.20 -22.42 3.80
CA ALA A 72 -28.46 -21.72 4.07
C ALA A 72 -29.27 -21.45 2.78
N SER A 73 -28.59 -21.26 1.65
CA SER A 73 -29.20 -21.01 0.33
C SER A 73 -29.65 -22.31 -0.35
N VAL A 74 -28.91 -23.41 -0.18
CA VAL A 74 -29.28 -24.76 -0.65
C VAL A 74 -30.49 -25.29 0.13
N LYS A 75 -30.55 -25.10 1.46
CA LYS A 75 -31.74 -25.45 2.26
C LYS A 75 -33.02 -24.68 1.86
N ARG A 76 -32.90 -23.50 1.26
CA ARG A 76 -34.04 -22.76 0.69
C ARG A 76 -34.48 -23.28 -0.69
N ARG A 77 -33.56 -23.79 -1.51
CA ARG A 77 -33.88 -24.37 -2.84
C ARG A 77 -34.40 -25.81 -2.76
N ASP A 78 -34.00 -26.58 -1.76
CA ASP A 78 -34.37 -28.01 -1.63
C ASP A 78 -35.84 -28.23 -1.19
N ARG A 79 -36.51 -27.19 -0.67
CA ARG A 79 -37.97 -27.22 -0.44
C ARG A 79 -38.79 -27.12 -1.74
N SER A 80 -38.23 -26.64 -2.84
CA SER A 80 -38.97 -26.37 -4.09
C SER A 80 -38.75 -27.38 -5.22
N LYS A 81 -37.85 -28.37 -5.06
CA LYS A 81 -37.53 -29.35 -6.12
C LYS A 81 -37.64 -30.82 -5.67
N LYS A 82 -38.69 -31.17 -4.91
CA LYS A 82 -39.14 -32.56 -4.79
C LYS A 82 -40.10 -32.89 -5.95
N LYS A 83 -39.58 -33.03 -7.17
CA LYS A 83 -40.22 -33.79 -8.25
C LYS A 83 -39.24 -33.99 -9.41
N LYS A 84 -39.19 -35.25 -9.86
CA LYS A 84 -38.53 -35.78 -11.07
C LYS A 84 -37.11 -36.34 -10.88
N VAL A 85 -37.09 -37.59 -10.44
CA VAL A 85 -36.02 -38.57 -10.68
C VAL A 85 -36.15 -39.07 -12.12
N MET A 86 -35.02 -39.27 -12.83
CA MET A 86 -34.79 -40.40 -13.76
C MET A 86 -33.29 -40.53 -14.08
N LYS A 87 -32.88 -41.80 -14.18
CA LYS A 87 -31.55 -42.45 -14.34
C LYS A 87 -31.22 -42.52 -15.87
N VAL A 88 -30.00 -42.66 -16.42
CA VAL A 88 -29.11 -43.85 -16.47
C VAL A 88 -27.85 -43.51 -17.33
N ASP A 89 -26.67 -43.96 -16.86
CA ASP A 89 -25.39 -44.49 -17.39
C ASP A 89 -24.67 -44.01 -18.69
N GLY A 90 -23.32 -44.03 -18.66
CA GLY A 90 -22.44 -44.21 -19.84
C GLY A 90 -21.00 -43.63 -19.77
N ASP A 91 -20.06 -44.44 -19.27
CA ASP A 91 -18.59 -44.57 -19.52
C ASP A 91 -17.66 -43.37 -19.79
N GLY A 92 -16.55 -43.40 -19.06
CA GLY A 92 -15.49 -42.39 -19.02
C GLY A 92 -14.47 -42.47 -20.15
N ASP A 93 -13.93 -41.30 -20.50
CA ASP A 93 -12.52 -40.97 -20.28
C ASP A 93 -12.36 -39.47 -20.56
N ILE A 94 -12.14 -38.69 -19.50
CA ILE A 94 -11.73 -37.29 -19.62
C ILE A 94 -10.55 -37.13 -18.67
N ALA A 95 -9.41 -36.75 -19.23
CA ALA A 95 -8.20 -36.47 -18.47
C ALA A 95 -8.53 -35.48 -17.33
N GLU A 96 -8.28 -35.90 -16.09
CA GLU A 96 -8.25 -35.00 -14.93
C GLU A 96 -7.11 -33.99 -15.17
N ILE A 97 -7.47 -32.83 -15.71
CA ILE A 97 -6.68 -31.62 -15.50
C ILE A 97 -7.02 -31.18 -14.08
N ASP A 98 -6.02 -31.18 -13.22
CA ASP A 98 -6.04 -30.71 -11.83
C ASP A 98 -6.60 -29.27 -11.76
N SER A 99 -7.93 -29.15 -11.68
CA SER A 99 -8.67 -27.88 -11.73
C SER A 99 -8.86 -27.26 -10.34
N ASP A 100 -8.37 -27.91 -9.29
CA ASP A 100 -8.70 -27.57 -7.90
C ASP A 100 -7.83 -26.43 -7.34
N SER A 101 -6.66 -26.13 -7.95
CA SER A 101 -5.80 -25.01 -7.51
C SER A 101 -6.25 -23.65 -8.07
N SER A 102 -6.80 -23.63 -9.30
CA SER A 102 -7.25 -22.40 -9.99
C SER A 102 -8.44 -21.74 -9.30
N ASP A 103 -9.39 -22.53 -8.82
CA ASP A 103 -10.62 -22.01 -8.20
C ASP A 103 -10.37 -21.39 -6.82
N ALA A 104 -9.40 -21.94 -6.07
CA ALA A 104 -9.01 -21.43 -4.76
C ALA A 104 -8.26 -20.09 -4.86
N GLU A 105 -7.38 -19.94 -5.85
CA GLU A 105 -6.66 -18.69 -6.11
C GLU A 105 -7.61 -17.60 -6.62
N SER A 106 -8.51 -17.94 -7.54
CA SER A 106 -9.51 -17.00 -8.08
C SER A 106 -10.39 -16.40 -6.98
N PHE A 107 -10.82 -17.20 -6.00
CA PHE A 107 -11.61 -16.72 -4.87
C PHE A 107 -10.87 -15.68 -4.01
N ILE A 108 -9.54 -15.80 -3.85
CA ILE A 108 -8.74 -14.84 -3.08
C ILE A 108 -8.75 -13.48 -3.77
N TYR A 109 -8.55 -13.45 -5.09
CA TYR A 109 -8.58 -12.20 -5.85
C TYR A 109 -9.97 -11.57 -5.86
N GLU A 110 -11.03 -12.37 -6.03
CA GLU A 110 -12.40 -11.88 -5.94
C GLU A 110 -12.70 -11.27 -4.56
N ALA A 111 -12.27 -11.94 -3.48
CA ALA A 111 -12.40 -11.41 -2.13
C ALA A 111 -11.58 -10.13 -1.92
N ALA A 112 -10.36 -10.06 -2.47
CA ALA A 112 -9.49 -8.89 -2.37
C ALA A 112 -10.05 -7.69 -3.13
N ILE A 113 -10.64 -7.90 -4.31
CA ILE A 113 -11.32 -6.86 -5.09
C ILE A 113 -12.53 -6.35 -4.31
N ASN A 114 -13.40 -7.25 -3.83
CA ASN A 114 -14.64 -6.88 -3.15
C ASN A 114 -14.45 -6.23 -1.76
N ASN A 115 -13.28 -6.38 -1.13
CA ASN A 115 -12.97 -5.82 0.19
C ASN A 115 -11.66 -5.01 0.16
N CYS A 116 -11.36 -4.39 -0.98
CA CYS A 116 -10.06 -3.76 -1.25
C CYS A 116 -9.70 -2.72 -0.20
N VAL A 117 -10.64 -1.83 0.15
CA VAL A 117 -10.41 -0.76 1.12
C VAL A 117 -10.24 -1.30 2.53
N GLU A 118 -11.10 -2.23 2.96
CA GLU A 118 -11.01 -2.86 4.29
C GLU A 118 -9.68 -3.59 4.48
N LEU A 119 -9.20 -4.28 3.44
CA LEU A 119 -7.89 -4.91 3.46
C LEU A 119 -6.78 -3.86 3.51
N ALA A 120 -6.85 -2.81 2.68
CA ALA A 120 -5.80 -1.81 2.58
C ALA A 120 -5.53 -1.07 3.90
N ILE A 121 -6.57 -0.81 4.70
CA ILE A 121 -6.47 -0.10 6.00
C ILE A 121 -6.28 -1.06 7.20
N ASP A 122 -6.18 -2.36 6.96
CA ASP A 122 -5.87 -3.34 8.00
C ASP A 122 -4.35 -3.59 8.09
N ARG A 123 -3.85 -3.77 9.32
CA ARG A 123 -2.43 -3.97 9.62
C ARG A 123 -1.81 -5.15 8.86
N TYR A 124 -2.57 -6.21 8.64
CA TYR A 124 -2.11 -7.41 7.93
C TYR A 124 -2.75 -7.51 6.55
N GLY A 125 -3.98 -7.03 6.38
CA GLY A 125 -4.68 -6.95 5.11
C GLY A 125 -3.90 -6.16 4.06
N CYS A 126 -3.21 -5.08 4.44
CA CYS A 126 -2.44 -4.27 3.50
C CYS A 126 -1.27 -5.06 2.90
N VAL A 127 -0.70 -6.00 3.65
CA VAL A 127 0.38 -6.89 3.18
C VAL A 127 -0.17 -7.93 2.23
N VAL A 128 -1.34 -8.51 2.55
CA VAL A 128 -2.03 -9.46 1.67
C VAL A 128 -2.42 -8.80 0.35
N LEU A 129 -2.97 -7.59 0.40
CA LEU A 129 -3.39 -6.85 -0.79
C LEU A 129 -2.20 -6.47 -1.69
N GLN A 130 -1.06 -6.05 -1.12
CA GLN A 130 0.16 -5.82 -1.89
C GLN A 130 0.65 -7.10 -2.58
N ARG A 131 0.59 -8.26 -1.90
CA ARG A 131 0.92 -9.55 -2.53
C ARG A 131 -0.03 -9.89 -3.68
N CYS A 132 -1.33 -9.64 -3.51
CA CYS A 132 -2.30 -9.81 -4.59
C CYS A 132 -1.97 -8.91 -5.78
N LEU A 133 -1.67 -7.62 -5.57
CA LEU A 133 -1.29 -6.69 -6.63
C LEU A 133 -0.07 -7.15 -7.45
N ILE A 134 0.94 -7.68 -6.77
CA ILE A 134 2.19 -8.15 -7.39
C ILE A 134 1.96 -9.45 -8.17
N LEU A 135 1.28 -10.43 -7.57
CA LEU A 135 1.16 -11.80 -8.11
C LEU A 135 -0.01 -11.99 -9.08
N ALA A 136 -0.99 -11.07 -9.09
CA ALA A 136 -2.16 -11.16 -9.94
C ALA A 136 -1.83 -11.30 -11.44
N ASP A 137 -2.70 -11.99 -12.17
CA ASP A 137 -2.71 -11.92 -13.63
C ASP A 137 -3.09 -10.51 -14.13
N VAL A 138 -3.10 -10.31 -15.45
CA VAL A 138 -3.37 -9.00 -16.06
C VAL A 138 -4.74 -8.45 -15.68
N GLU A 139 -5.80 -9.27 -15.73
CA GLU A 139 -7.17 -8.82 -15.48
C GLU A 139 -7.42 -8.60 -13.99
N GLN A 140 -6.98 -9.53 -13.15
CA GLN A 140 -7.05 -9.42 -11.69
C GLN A 140 -6.30 -8.17 -11.20
N ARG A 141 -5.09 -7.94 -11.70
CA ARG A 141 -4.27 -6.76 -11.33
C ARG A 141 -4.98 -5.49 -11.74
N ARG A 142 -5.54 -5.45 -12.96
CA ARG A 142 -6.29 -4.29 -13.45
C ARG A 142 -7.46 -3.94 -12.55
N LEU A 143 -8.24 -4.94 -12.11
CA LEU A 143 -9.37 -4.73 -11.20
C LEU A 143 -8.90 -4.23 -9.82
N LEU A 144 -7.91 -4.88 -9.21
CA LEU A 144 -7.35 -4.46 -7.91
C LEU A 144 -6.78 -3.05 -7.96
N VAL A 145 -5.98 -2.73 -8.98
CA VAL A 145 -5.40 -1.40 -9.17
C VAL A 145 -6.50 -0.34 -9.32
N SER A 146 -7.57 -0.64 -10.06
CA SER A 146 -8.69 0.28 -10.24
C SER A 146 -9.38 0.60 -8.91
N GLU A 147 -9.61 -0.40 -8.05
CA GLU A 147 -10.19 -0.20 -6.72
C GLU A 147 -9.28 0.66 -5.81
N VAL A 148 -7.97 0.43 -5.85
CA VAL A 148 -7.01 1.25 -5.10
C VAL A 148 -7.01 2.70 -5.61
N ILE A 149 -7.03 2.92 -6.92
CA ILE A 149 -7.03 4.25 -7.53
C ILE A 149 -8.28 5.02 -7.14
N VAL A 150 -9.48 4.44 -7.24
CA VAL A 150 -10.73 5.11 -6.85
C VAL A 150 -10.69 5.61 -5.40
N ASN A 151 -9.96 4.91 -4.53
CA ASN A 151 -9.82 5.23 -3.11
C ASN A 151 -8.49 5.91 -2.74
N ALA A 152 -7.68 6.31 -3.72
CA ALA A 152 -6.27 6.69 -3.52
C ALA A 152 -6.09 7.80 -2.49
N LEU A 153 -6.94 8.84 -2.50
CA LEU A 153 -6.82 9.97 -1.58
C LEU A 153 -6.98 9.54 -0.12
N ASN A 154 -7.95 8.67 0.16
CA ASN A 154 -8.19 8.16 1.51
C ASN A 154 -7.08 7.20 1.92
N LEU A 155 -6.70 6.28 1.04
CA LEU A 155 -5.67 5.28 1.31
C LEU A 155 -4.30 5.92 1.53
N SER A 156 -3.96 6.98 0.79
CA SER A 156 -2.68 7.69 0.92
C SER A 156 -2.46 8.28 2.31
N GLN A 157 -3.54 8.67 2.98
CA GLN A 157 -3.49 9.29 4.31
C GLN A 157 -3.54 8.25 5.44
N ASP A 158 -3.96 7.02 5.14
CA ASP A 158 -4.03 5.95 6.12
C ASP A 158 -2.63 5.39 6.47
N GLN A 159 -2.46 4.99 7.73
CA GLN A 159 -1.18 4.48 8.25
C GLN A 159 -0.71 3.16 7.61
N TYR A 160 -1.62 2.40 6.99
CA TYR A 160 -1.35 1.16 6.26
C TYR A 160 -1.65 1.30 4.77
N GLY A 161 -2.76 1.96 4.41
CA GLY A 161 -3.20 2.15 3.03
C GLY A 161 -2.18 2.86 2.15
N ASN A 162 -1.35 3.74 2.73
CA ASN A 162 -0.33 4.46 1.98
C ASN A 162 0.67 3.50 1.31
N TYR A 163 0.98 2.35 1.93
CA TYR A 163 1.87 1.35 1.35
C TYR A 163 1.24 0.65 0.14
N VAL A 164 -0.09 0.46 0.14
CA VAL A 164 -0.81 -0.11 -1.00
C VAL A 164 -0.78 0.85 -2.20
N VAL A 165 -0.98 2.15 -1.95
CA VAL A 165 -0.89 3.18 -3.02
C VAL A 165 0.52 3.23 -3.59
N GLN A 166 1.55 3.19 -2.74
CA GLN A 166 2.95 3.14 -3.18
C GLN A 166 3.23 1.87 -4.00
N CYS A 167 2.71 0.71 -3.58
CA CYS A 167 2.84 -0.54 -4.32
C CYS A 167 2.27 -0.42 -5.74
N VAL A 168 1.09 0.21 -5.91
CA VAL A 168 0.52 0.45 -7.25
C VAL A 168 1.43 1.32 -8.12
N LEU A 169 2.03 2.38 -7.56
CA LEU A 169 2.99 3.22 -8.28
C LEU A 169 4.25 2.44 -8.69
N GLU A 170 4.71 1.52 -7.84
CA GLU A 170 5.89 0.67 -8.07
C GLU A 170 5.66 -0.47 -9.08
N LEU A 171 4.41 -0.76 -9.44
CA LEU A 171 4.11 -1.66 -10.57
C LEU A 171 4.46 -1.01 -11.93
N GLU A 172 4.74 0.30 -11.95
CA GLU A 172 5.14 1.07 -13.12
C GLU A 172 4.19 0.93 -14.33
N LEU A 173 2.90 0.70 -14.05
CA LEU A 173 1.86 0.64 -15.06
C LEU A 173 1.53 2.07 -15.54
N PRO A 174 1.80 2.45 -16.81
CA PRO A 174 1.67 3.84 -17.24
C PRO A 174 0.26 4.41 -17.06
N TRP A 175 -0.77 3.62 -17.38
CA TRP A 175 -2.17 4.02 -17.20
C TRP A 175 -2.51 4.25 -15.72
N ALA A 176 -2.07 3.34 -14.84
CA ALA A 176 -2.36 3.40 -13.42
C ALA A 176 -1.68 4.60 -12.75
N ILE A 177 -0.44 4.89 -13.14
CA ILE A 177 0.26 6.08 -12.67
C ILE A 177 -0.53 7.33 -13.06
N VAL A 178 -0.89 7.49 -14.34
CA VAL A 178 -1.63 8.68 -14.80
C VAL A 178 -2.95 8.84 -14.03
N ASP A 179 -3.73 7.77 -13.87
CA ASP A 179 -5.01 7.81 -13.17
C ASP A 179 -4.84 8.09 -11.67
N MET A 180 -3.82 7.50 -11.03
CA MET A 180 -3.45 7.78 -9.64
C MET A 180 -3.11 9.26 -9.43
N LEU A 181 -2.31 9.85 -10.33
CA LEU A 181 -1.94 11.25 -10.25
C LEU A 181 -3.14 12.17 -10.43
N ASN A 182 -4.02 11.84 -11.38
CA ASN A 182 -5.27 12.58 -11.57
C ASN A 182 -6.18 12.51 -10.33
N GLN A 183 -6.24 11.37 -9.65
CA GLN A 183 -7.03 11.21 -8.43
C GLN A 183 -6.50 12.06 -7.26
N LEU A 184 -5.18 12.27 -7.18
CA LEU A 184 -4.53 13.05 -6.11
C LEU A 184 -4.39 14.54 -6.43
N LYS A 185 -4.64 14.94 -7.68
CA LYS A 185 -4.54 16.33 -8.14
C LYS A 185 -5.37 17.28 -7.28
N GLY A 186 -4.82 18.45 -7.00
CA GLY A 186 -5.41 19.46 -6.12
C GLY A 186 -5.20 19.21 -4.63
N ASN A 187 -4.58 18.08 -4.24
CA ASN A 187 -4.32 17.73 -2.85
C ASN A 187 -2.83 17.56 -2.52
N TYR A 188 -1.90 17.73 -3.46
CA TYR A 188 -0.49 17.46 -3.27
C TYR A 188 0.12 18.30 -2.15
N VAL A 189 -0.24 19.57 -2.04
CA VAL A 189 0.20 20.44 -0.93
C VAL A 189 -0.22 19.86 0.42
N TYR A 190 -1.52 19.54 0.56
CA TYR A 190 -2.08 18.99 1.80
C TYR A 190 -1.48 17.62 2.15
N LEU A 191 -1.27 16.76 1.15
CA LEU A 191 -0.70 15.43 1.34
C LEU A 191 0.79 15.48 1.69
N SER A 192 1.52 16.50 1.24
CA SER A 192 2.96 16.63 1.45
C SER A 192 3.36 16.86 2.91
N ILE A 193 2.47 17.44 3.70
CA ILE A 193 2.72 17.80 5.10
C ILE A 193 2.21 16.74 6.10
N GLN A 194 1.72 15.60 5.61
CA GLN A 194 1.27 14.50 6.49
C GLN A 194 2.26 13.35 6.51
N LYS A 195 2.36 12.72 7.68
CA LYS A 195 3.30 11.62 7.96
C LYS A 195 3.25 10.47 6.95
N TYR A 196 2.07 10.09 6.50
CA TYR A 196 1.86 8.90 5.66
C TYR A 196 1.82 9.27 4.18
N SER A 197 1.01 10.27 3.83
CA SER A 197 0.82 10.67 2.44
C SER A 197 2.02 11.39 1.82
N SER A 198 2.94 11.98 2.61
CA SER A 198 4.15 12.60 2.05
C SER A 198 4.96 11.59 1.24
N ASN A 199 5.07 10.34 1.73
CA ASN A 199 5.78 9.26 1.05
C ASN A 199 5.12 8.92 -0.30
N VAL A 200 3.79 9.02 -0.38
CA VAL A 200 3.04 8.82 -1.63
C VAL A 200 3.38 9.93 -2.62
N VAL A 201 3.42 11.20 -2.18
CA VAL A 201 3.78 12.32 -3.06
C VAL A 201 5.22 12.19 -3.58
N GLU A 202 6.17 11.77 -2.74
CA GLU A 202 7.54 11.47 -3.18
C GLU A 202 7.57 10.40 -4.29
N LYS A 203 6.77 9.34 -4.15
CA LYS A 203 6.64 8.28 -5.17
C LYS A 203 5.96 8.79 -6.44
N CYS A 204 4.94 9.63 -6.33
CA CYS A 204 4.34 10.30 -7.47
C CYS A 204 5.37 11.12 -8.26
N LEU A 205 6.22 11.90 -7.58
CA LEU A 205 7.29 12.68 -8.21
C LEU A 205 8.33 11.79 -8.90
N LYS A 206 8.67 10.65 -8.30
CA LYS A 206 9.63 9.68 -8.84
C LYS A 206 9.14 8.97 -10.11
N PHE A 207 7.91 8.46 -10.10
CA PHE A 207 7.39 7.59 -11.15
C PHE A 207 6.57 8.30 -12.23
N SER A 208 6.14 9.54 -11.99
CA SER A 208 5.39 10.33 -12.98
C SER A 208 6.21 10.67 -14.22
N GLY A 209 5.57 10.75 -15.39
CA GLY A 209 6.15 11.39 -16.58
C GLY A 209 6.40 12.89 -16.36
N GLU A 210 7.25 13.50 -17.20
CA GLU A 210 7.69 14.90 -17.05
C GLU A 210 6.53 15.91 -16.97
N ASP A 211 5.50 15.75 -17.80
CA ASP A 211 4.33 16.63 -17.80
C ASP A 211 3.54 16.55 -16.49
N CYS A 212 3.27 15.34 -16.01
CA CYS A 212 2.54 15.12 -14.76
C CYS A 212 3.38 15.60 -13.56
N ARG A 213 4.68 15.32 -13.57
CA ARG A 213 5.62 15.80 -12.53
C ARG A 213 5.64 17.31 -12.45
N SER A 214 5.66 17.98 -13.60
CA SER A 214 5.60 19.43 -13.68
C SER A 214 4.31 19.97 -13.07
N GLN A 215 3.17 19.31 -13.29
CA GLN A 215 1.90 19.69 -12.65
C GLN A 215 1.97 19.57 -11.12
N ILE A 216 2.56 18.49 -10.60
CA ILE A 216 2.75 18.31 -9.15
C ILE A 216 3.62 19.46 -8.60
N VAL A 217 4.75 19.76 -9.25
CA VAL A 217 5.65 20.84 -8.84
C VAL A 217 4.94 22.20 -8.86
N HIS A 218 4.17 22.49 -9.91
CA HIS A 218 3.39 23.74 -9.97
C HIS A 218 2.35 23.85 -8.86
N GLU A 219 1.72 22.73 -8.47
CA GLU A 219 0.79 22.71 -7.35
C GLU A 219 1.50 22.96 -6.01
N LEU A 220 2.65 22.32 -5.79
CA LEU A 220 3.50 22.55 -4.60
C LEU A 220 3.98 24.00 -4.49
N LEU A 221 4.21 24.66 -5.63
CA LEU A 221 4.61 26.06 -5.72
C LEU A 221 3.44 27.04 -5.64
N SER A 222 2.23 26.58 -5.32
CA SER A 222 1.11 27.50 -5.10
C SER A 222 1.45 28.46 -3.94
N ASP A 223 1.50 29.74 -4.27
CA ASP A 223 2.21 30.80 -3.54
C ASP A 223 1.73 31.01 -2.08
N LEU A 224 0.55 30.47 -1.72
CA LEU A 224 -0.05 30.67 -0.39
C LEU A 224 0.40 29.66 0.69
N GLN A 225 1.05 28.55 0.33
CA GLN A 225 1.43 27.50 1.31
C GLN A 225 2.86 26.94 1.14
N LEU A 226 3.66 27.53 0.24
CA LEU A 226 5.01 27.03 -0.03
C LEU A 226 5.92 27.10 1.21
N ASP A 227 5.85 28.20 1.96
CA ASP A 227 6.58 28.41 3.21
C ASP A 227 6.30 27.33 4.26
N GLN A 228 5.06 26.85 4.31
CA GLN A 228 4.62 25.77 5.18
C GLN A 228 5.28 24.45 4.80
N ILE A 229 5.26 24.07 3.51
CA ILE A 229 5.86 22.80 3.05
C ILE A 229 7.38 22.83 3.24
N LEU A 230 8.02 23.94 2.89
CA LEU A 230 9.46 24.14 2.98
C LEU A 230 10.03 23.95 4.40
N GLN A 231 9.24 24.28 5.41
CA GLN A 231 9.63 24.17 6.81
C GLN A 231 9.03 22.95 7.51
N ASP A 232 8.18 22.18 6.83
CA ASP A 232 7.49 21.05 7.44
C ASP A 232 8.40 19.83 7.61
N ARG A 233 8.18 19.06 8.67
CA ARG A 233 8.95 17.87 9.03
C ARG A 233 8.82 16.71 8.03
N TYR A 234 7.76 16.68 7.22
CA TYR A 234 7.51 15.73 6.15
C TYR A 234 7.66 16.42 4.78
N GLY A 235 7.09 17.62 4.63
CA GLY A 235 7.11 18.40 3.40
C GLY A 235 8.53 18.67 2.86
N ASN A 236 9.53 18.84 3.72
CA ASN A 236 10.92 18.98 3.29
C ASN A 236 11.44 17.80 2.45
N TYR A 237 10.96 16.58 2.69
CA TYR A 237 11.34 15.41 1.89
C TYR A 237 10.67 15.45 0.51
N VAL A 238 9.42 15.89 0.44
CA VAL A 238 8.71 16.09 -0.83
C VAL A 238 9.42 17.14 -1.70
N ILE A 239 9.87 18.25 -1.11
CA ILE A 239 10.61 19.29 -1.85
C ILE A 239 11.95 18.75 -2.37
N GLN A 240 12.65 17.92 -1.59
CA GLN A 240 13.88 17.26 -2.03
C GLN A 240 13.62 16.27 -3.18
N ALA A 241 12.55 15.47 -3.10
CA ALA A 241 12.14 14.60 -4.19
C ALA A 241 11.77 15.40 -5.45
N ALA A 242 11.10 16.54 -5.28
CA ALA A 242 10.76 17.44 -6.38
C ALA A 242 12.03 18.03 -7.02
N LEU A 243 13.03 18.45 -6.23
CA LEU A 243 14.34 18.89 -6.74
C LEU A 243 15.06 17.77 -7.49
N GLN A 244 15.06 16.56 -6.96
CA GLN A 244 15.74 15.41 -7.54
C GLN A 244 15.14 14.97 -8.87
N HIS A 245 13.81 15.05 -9.00
CA HIS A 245 13.11 14.50 -10.16
C HIS A 245 12.64 15.56 -11.15
N SER A 246 12.37 16.81 -10.79
CA SER A 246 11.95 17.82 -11.77
C SER A 246 13.08 18.22 -12.74
N LYS A 247 12.70 18.64 -13.94
CA LYS A 247 13.61 19.18 -14.97
C LYS A 247 12.99 20.43 -15.61
N GLY A 248 13.78 21.12 -16.44
CA GLY A 248 13.29 22.21 -17.28
C GLY A 248 12.68 23.37 -16.50
N ALA A 249 11.58 23.93 -17.03
CA ALA A 249 10.93 25.12 -16.47
C ALA A 249 10.38 24.91 -15.05
N ALA A 250 9.81 23.73 -14.77
CA ALA A 250 9.28 23.41 -13.45
C ALA A 250 10.40 23.36 -12.40
N HIS A 251 11.54 22.75 -12.73
CA HIS A 251 12.72 22.73 -11.86
C HIS A 251 13.24 24.14 -11.60
N ALA A 252 13.43 24.94 -12.64
CA ALA A 252 13.90 26.32 -12.50
C ALA A 252 12.96 27.18 -11.64
N ALA A 253 11.65 26.99 -11.76
CA ALA A 253 10.66 27.64 -10.92
C ALA A 253 10.78 27.21 -9.44
N LEU A 254 10.98 25.91 -9.19
CA LEU A 254 11.18 25.36 -7.85
C LEU A 254 12.44 25.94 -7.19
N VAL A 255 13.57 25.92 -7.91
CA VAL A 255 14.83 26.49 -7.44
C VAL A 255 14.68 27.98 -7.13
N LYS A 256 14.07 28.75 -8.03
CA LYS A 256 13.79 30.18 -7.80
C LYS A 256 12.96 30.41 -6.53
N ALA A 257 11.91 29.62 -6.33
CA ALA A 257 11.04 29.77 -5.18
C ALA A 257 11.75 29.43 -3.86
N ILE A 258 12.63 28.42 -3.85
CA ILE A 258 13.51 28.11 -2.72
C ILE A 258 14.45 29.27 -2.41
N TRP A 259 15.10 29.86 -3.43
CA TRP A 259 16.01 31.00 -3.26
C TRP A 259 15.33 32.23 -2.66
N LEU A 260 14.07 32.51 -3.03
CA LEU A 260 13.29 33.60 -2.44
C LEU A 260 12.95 33.36 -0.96
N ASN A 261 12.98 32.11 -0.49
CA ASN A 261 12.63 31.70 0.87
C ASN A 261 13.84 31.34 1.74
N VAL A 262 15.08 31.56 1.28
CA VAL A 262 16.32 31.27 2.03
C VAL A 262 16.32 31.83 3.46
N PRO A 263 15.94 33.10 3.71
CA PRO A 263 15.99 33.65 5.07
C PRO A 263 15.16 32.85 6.08
N VAL A 264 14.03 32.30 5.64
CA VAL A 264 13.16 31.47 6.47
C VAL A 264 13.73 30.05 6.61
N LEU A 265 14.20 29.45 5.50
CA LEU A 265 14.80 28.12 5.45
C LEU A 265 16.03 27.97 6.37
N GLU A 266 16.87 29.01 6.48
CA GLU A 266 18.05 29.02 7.34
C GLU A 266 17.71 28.99 8.84
N THR A 267 16.50 29.39 9.22
CA THR A 267 16.06 29.35 10.62
C THR A 267 15.44 28.00 11.00
N SER A 268 15.00 27.21 10.02
CA SER A 268 14.35 25.91 10.23
C SER A 268 15.34 24.74 10.09
N PRO A 269 15.35 23.76 11.00
CA PRO A 269 16.18 22.55 10.82
C PRO A 269 15.78 21.74 9.57
N TYR A 270 14.52 21.81 9.15
CA TYR A 270 14.02 21.16 7.95
C TYR A 270 14.40 21.94 6.69
N GLY A 271 14.33 23.27 6.75
CA GLY A 271 14.74 24.13 5.64
C GLY A 271 16.23 24.01 5.32
N LYS A 272 17.09 23.91 6.33
CA LYS A 272 18.53 23.65 6.14
C LYS A 272 18.82 22.36 5.37
N LYS A 273 18.00 21.32 5.53
CA LYS A 273 18.16 20.08 4.74
C LYS A 273 17.91 20.35 3.26
N ILE A 274 16.87 21.11 2.93
CA ILE A 274 16.57 21.51 1.55
C ILE A 274 17.74 22.29 0.96
N LEU A 275 18.27 23.30 1.68
CA LEU A 275 19.39 24.11 1.21
C LEU A 275 20.68 23.30 1.00
N SER A 276 20.86 22.19 1.72
CA SER A 276 22.03 21.32 1.57
C SER A 276 21.96 20.40 0.34
N HIS A 277 20.80 20.31 -0.32
CA HIS A 277 20.55 19.41 -1.44
C HIS A 277 21.41 19.76 -2.67
N ASN A 278 22.01 18.75 -3.30
CA ASN A 278 23.01 18.96 -4.36
C ASN A 278 22.45 19.67 -5.61
N SER A 279 21.19 19.42 -5.94
CA SER A 279 20.50 20.04 -7.08
C SER A 279 20.32 21.56 -6.97
N LEU A 280 20.68 22.20 -5.85
CA LEU A 280 20.69 23.66 -5.69
C LEU A 280 22.07 24.29 -5.97
N LYS A 281 23.11 23.47 -6.16
CA LYS A 281 24.51 23.92 -6.31
C LYS A 281 24.99 23.95 -7.76
N GLU A 282 24.15 23.48 -8.69
CA GLU A 282 24.39 23.47 -10.14
C GLU A 282 23.65 24.65 -10.80
#